data_AF-A0A166LG32-F1
#
_entry.id   AF-A0A166LG32-F1
#
_cell.length_a   1.000
_cell.length_b   1.000
_cell.length_c   1.000
_cell.angle_alpha   90.00
_cell.angle_beta   90.00
_cell.angle_gamma   90.00
#
_symmetry.space_group_name_H-M   'P 1'
#
loop_
_entity.id
_entity.type
_entity.pdbx_description
1 polymer ?
#
loop_
_entity_poly.entity_id
_entity_poly.type
_entity_poly.pdbx_seq_one_letter_code
_entity_poly.pdbx_strand_id
1 'polypeptide(L)'
;MQDPRAELPKIISILTTTSSPALQRETLRQFYTADASFAHPLCRVAPGPSSRERILGVYQWYRVLGPVDKVEIVEVSWDQHPGGHPEDGTAYVQVVQWFKIRLSPFPAVPARLTVRLTLREEGGLYYIASQEDFYHPADLAALFVPPIIPLITLALSAAGVVSNVGARVAALAGFWAVDPKGKSAGEHVLDAKYVDGAGVNGY
;
A
#
# COMPACT_ATOMS: atom_id res chain seq x y z
N MET A 1 -14.11 12.89 -5.75
CA MET A 1 -14.91 11.82 -5.12
C MET A 1 -15.71 12.45 -3.99
N GLN A 2 -16.99 12.14 -3.89
CA GLN A 2 -17.84 12.48 -2.75
C GLN A 2 -17.75 11.40 -1.67
N ASP A 3 -17.73 10.12 -2.08
CA ASP A 3 -17.52 8.98 -1.21
C ASP A 3 -16.35 8.13 -1.75
N PRO A 4 -15.11 8.38 -1.26
CA PRO A 4 -13.96 7.60 -1.67
C PRO A 4 -14.13 6.09 -1.45
N ARG A 5 -14.82 5.66 -0.39
CA ARG A 5 -14.99 4.23 -0.10
C ARG A 5 -15.82 3.54 -1.18
N ALA A 6 -16.88 4.20 -1.65
CA ALA A 6 -17.75 3.67 -2.69
C ALA A 6 -17.19 3.83 -4.11
N GLU A 7 -16.47 4.92 -4.39
CA GLU A 7 -16.02 5.28 -5.75
C GLU A 7 -14.67 4.66 -6.14
N LEU A 8 -13.73 4.54 -5.20
CA LEU A 8 -12.36 4.05 -5.48
C LEU A 8 -12.31 2.68 -6.17
N PRO A 9 -13.14 1.67 -5.82
CA PRO A 9 -13.10 0.39 -6.52
C PRO A 9 -13.32 0.52 -8.02
N LYS A 10 -14.28 1.37 -8.42
CA LYS A 10 -14.59 1.60 -9.83
C LYS A 10 -13.48 2.39 -10.53
N ILE A 11 -12.94 3.41 -9.87
CA ILE A 11 -11.84 4.23 -10.40
C ILE A 11 -10.61 3.37 -10.67
N ILE A 12 -10.17 2.58 -9.69
CA ILE A 12 -9.00 1.69 -9.81
C ILE A 12 -9.24 0.65 -10.90
N SER A 13 -10.44 0.06 -10.95
CA SER A 13 -10.81 -0.87 -12.02
C SER A 13 -10.69 -0.22 -13.41
N ILE A 14 -11.23 0.99 -13.61
CA ILE A 14 -11.12 1.67 -14.90
C ILE A 14 -9.66 1.94 -15.25
N LEU A 15 -8.86 2.48 -14.32
CA LEU A 15 -7.46 2.85 -14.58
C LEU A 15 -6.60 1.64 -14.97
N THR A 16 -6.90 0.46 -14.43
CA THR A 16 -6.09 -0.76 -14.62
C THR A 16 -6.60 -1.65 -15.75
N THR A 17 -7.92 -1.74 -15.96
CA THR A 17 -8.52 -2.75 -16.85
C THR A 17 -9.15 -2.17 -18.12
N THR A 18 -9.29 -0.84 -18.25
CA THR A 18 -9.93 -0.29 -19.45
C THR A 18 -9.10 -0.54 -20.72
N SER A 19 -9.78 -0.85 -21.82
CA SER A 19 -9.18 -0.92 -23.15
C SER A 19 -9.20 0.42 -23.89
N SER A 20 -9.88 1.45 -23.35
CA SER A 20 -9.97 2.78 -23.95
C SER A 20 -8.92 3.73 -23.34
N PRO A 21 -7.88 4.14 -24.10
CA PRO A 21 -6.88 5.09 -23.62
C PRO A 21 -7.51 6.45 -23.26
N ALA A 22 -8.57 6.84 -23.97
CA ALA A 22 -9.31 8.06 -23.69
C ALA A 22 -10.01 8.00 -22.33
N LEU A 23 -10.68 6.88 -22.02
CA LEU A 23 -11.32 6.69 -20.72
C LEU A 23 -10.30 6.61 -19.58
N GLN A 24 -9.16 5.94 -19.80
CA GLN A 24 -8.06 5.89 -18.82
C GLN A 24 -7.54 7.31 -18.50
N ARG A 25 -7.26 8.10 -19.54
CA ARG A 25 -6.81 9.49 -19.40
C ARG A 25 -7.84 10.36 -18.67
N GLU A 26 -9.10 10.27 -19.07
CA GLU A 26 -10.16 11.09 -18.47
C GLU A 26 -10.36 10.75 -17.00
N THR A 27 -10.41 9.46 -16.66
CA THR A 27 -10.50 9.00 -15.27
C THR A 27 -9.35 9.54 -14.43
N LEU A 28 -8.12 9.44 -14.94
CA LEU A 28 -6.95 9.93 -14.23
C LEU A 28 -7.01 11.46 -14.03
N ARG A 29 -7.39 12.23 -15.06
CA ARG A 29 -7.54 13.69 -14.96
C ARG A 29 -8.67 14.12 -14.03
N GLN A 30 -9.74 13.36 -13.97
CA GLN A 30 -10.90 13.63 -13.12
C GLN A 30 -10.59 13.36 -11.64
N PHE A 31 -9.80 12.33 -11.33
CA PHE A 31 -9.64 11.84 -9.96
C PHE A 31 -8.27 12.09 -9.33
N TYR A 32 -7.24 12.46 -10.10
CA TYR A 32 -5.92 12.83 -9.56
C TYR A 32 -5.73 14.34 -9.57
N THR A 33 -5.04 14.84 -8.54
CA THR A 33 -4.59 16.24 -8.53
C THR A 33 -3.58 16.50 -9.64
N ALA A 34 -3.47 17.75 -10.12
CA ALA A 34 -2.56 18.09 -11.21
C ALA A 34 -1.07 17.85 -10.87
N ASP A 35 -0.76 17.89 -9.57
CA ASP A 35 0.55 17.74 -8.94
C ASP A 35 0.77 16.38 -8.25
N ALA A 36 -0.07 15.39 -8.53
CA ALA A 36 -0.06 14.10 -7.83
C ALA A 36 1.27 13.32 -7.91
N SER A 37 1.56 12.54 -6.87
CA SER A 37 2.70 11.61 -6.84
C SER A 37 2.30 10.15 -6.98
N PHE A 38 3.26 9.34 -7.43
CA PHE A 38 3.10 7.90 -7.58
C PHE A 38 4.37 7.17 -7.14
N ALA A 39 4.24 6.12 -6.35
CA ALA A 39 5.33 5.24 -5.96
C ALA A 39 4.91 3.78 -6.13
N HIS A 40 5.68 3.04 -6.91
CA HIS A 40 5.57 1.61 -7.10
C HIS A 40 6.96 1.00 -6.81
N PRO A 41 7.08 -0.28 -6.42
CA PRO A 41 8.39 -0.88 -6.12
C PRO A 41 9.42 -0.79 -7.26
N LEU A 42 8.99 -0.51 -8.49
CA LEU A 42 9.84 -0.45 -9.69
C LEU A 42 9.90 0.92 -10.38
N CYS A 43 9.05 1.88 -10.01
CA CYS A 43 9.05 3.21 -10.61
C CYS A 43 8.42 4.24 -9.69
N ARG A 44 8.78 5.52 -9.91
CA ARG A 44 8.30 6.63 -9.09
C ARG A 44 8.06 7.88 -9.95
N VAL A 45 7.02 8.61 -9.63
CA VAL A 45 6.75 9.97 -10.12
C VAL A 45 6.69 10.90 -8.92
N ALA A 46 7.63 11.84 -8.84
CA ALA A 46 7.61 12.90 -7.83
C ALA A 46 6.46 13.89 -8.10
N PRO A 47 5.86 14.48 -7.04
CA PRO A 47 4.82 15.49 -7.21
C PRO A 47 5.36 16.74 -7.89
N GLY A 48 4.49 17.51 -8.54
CA GLY A 48 4.85 18.77 -9.20
C GLY A 48 4.26 18.96 -10.59
N PRO A 49 4.71 19.97 -11.35
CA PRO A 49 4.14 20.29 -12.66
C PRO A 49 4.13 19.09 -13.61
N SER A 50 2.98 18.85 -14.25
CA SER A 50 2.76 17.75 -15.21
C SER A 50 2.97 16.33 -14.64
N SER A 51 3.13 16.18 -13.32
CA SER A 51 3.29 14.87 -12.67
C SER A 51 2.12 13.93 -12.95
N ARG A 52 0.88 14.45 -12.93
CA ARG A 52 -0.32 13.70 -13.33
C ARG A 52 -0.21 13.07 -14.73
N GLU A 53 0.36 13.79 -15.70
CA GLU A 53 0.55 13.25 -17.06
C GLU A 53 1.69 12.23 -17.15
N ARG A 54 2.71 12.35 -16.28
CA ARG A 54 3.72 11.30 -16.14
C ARG A 54 3.13 10.03 -15.51
N ILE A 55 2.23 10.16 -14.54
CA ILE A 55 1.49 9.02 -13.97
C ILE A 55 0.62 8.36 -15.05
N LEU A 56 -0.04 9.14 -15.90
CA LEU A 56 -0.75 8.58 -17.06
C LEU A 56 0.18 7.76 -17.96
N GLY A 57 1.39 8.25 -18.23
CA GLY A 57 2.41 7.49 -18.96
C GLY A 57 2.75 6.14 -18.32
N VAL A 58 2.78 6.06 -16.98
CA VAL A 58 2.98 4.80 -16.24
C VAL A 58 1.82 3.83 -16.49
N TYR A 59 0.57 4.29 -16.31
CA TYR A 59 -0.62 3.46 -16.57
C TYR A 59 -0.69 2.99 -18.03
N GLN A 60 -0.36 3.86 -18.98
CA GLN A 60 -0.31 3.49 -20.40
C GLN A 60 0.81 2.48 -20.67
N TRP A 61 1.97 2.65 -20.06
CA TRP A 61 3.07 1.69 -20.18
C TRP A 61 2.68 0.31 -19.67
N TYR A 62 1.94 0.21 -18.57
CA TYR A 62 1.41 -1.06 -18.08
C TYR A 62 0.49 -1.75 -19.11
N ARG A 63 -0.34 -0.98 -19.84
CA ARG A 63 -1.15 -1.50 -20.98
C ARG A 63 -0.30 -1.93 -22.19
N VAL A 64 0.90 -1.37 -22.35
CA VAL A 64 1.84 -1.81 -23.39
C VAL A 64 2.51 -3.13 -22.95
N LEU A 65 2.88 -3.24 -21.68
CA LEU A 65 3.50 -4.43 -21.10
C LEU A 65 2.57 -5.65 -21.11
N GLY A 66 1.26 -5.49 -20.87
CA GLY A 66 0.29 -6.58 -20.78
C GLY A 66 -1.10 -6.24 -21.34
N PRO A 67 -1.92 -7.23 -21.71
CA PRO A 67 -3.30 -7.02 -22.19
C PRO A 67 -4.22 -6.56 -21.04
N VAL A 68 -5.55 -6.54 -21.25
CA VAL A 68 -6.52 -6.24 -20.17
C VAL A 68 -6.36 -7.24 -19.03
N ASP A 69 -5.97 -6.74 -17.87
CA ASP A 69 -5.75 -7.53 -16.68
C ASP A 69 -7.06 -7.68 -15.90
N LYS A 70 -7.17 -8.76 -15.14
CA LYS A 70 -8.23 -8.89 -14.13
C LYS A 70 -7.74 -8.18 -12.87
N VAL A 71 -8.59 -7.32 -12.30
CA VAL A 71 -8.36 -6.73 -10.98
C VAL A 71 -9.55 -7.05 -10.08
N GLU A 72 -9.27 -7.31 -8.82
CA GLU A 72 -10.26 -7.52 -7.76
C GLU A 72 -9.93 -6.57 -6.61
N ILE A 73 -10.92 -5.77 -6.22
CA ILE A 73 -10.83 -4.89 -5.07
C ILE A 73 -11.42 -5.63 -3.89
N VAL A 74 -10.57 -6.03 -2.95
CA VAL A 74 -10.96 -6.85 -1.80
C VAL A 74 -11.60 -5.98 -0.74
N GLU A 75 -10.99 -4.83 -0.46
CA GLU A 75 -11.43 -3.94 0.60
C GLU A 75 -10.96 -2.52 0.32
N VAL A 76 -11.79 -1.54 0.73
CA VAL A 76 -11.40 -0.15 0.84
C VAL A 76 -11.63 0.29 2.28
N SER A 77 -10.56 0.69 2.94
CA SER A 77 -10.62 1.48 4.17
C SER A 77 -10.36 2.94 3.83
N TRP A 78 -11.14 3.82 4.40
CA TRP A 78 -11.05 5.26 4.19
C TRP A 78 -11.11 5.93 5.56
N ASP A 79 -10.08 6.71 5.86
CA ASP A 79 -10.00 7.52 7.06
C ASP A 79 -9.89 8.99 6.66
N GLN A 80 -10.88 9.75 7.06
CA GLN A 80 -10.98 11.19 6.85
C GLN A 80 -10.35 11.83 8.09
N HIS A 81 -9.09 12.29 7.98
CA HIS A 81 -8.18 12.87 9.01
C HIS A 81 -7.10 11.98 9.71
N PRO A 82 -6.27 11.21 9.00
CA PRO A 82 -5.21 10.40 9.62
C PRO A 82 -3.86 11.12 9.82
N GLY A 83 -3.66 12.37 9.38
CA GLY A 83 -2.37 13.04 9.62
C GLY A 83 -2.17 14.44 9.04
N GLY A 84 -1.88 15.38 9.95
CA GLY A 84 -1.11 16.61 9.67
C GLY A 84 -1.89 17.79 9.06
N HIS A 85 -2.50 17.62 7.89
CA HIS A 85 -3.30 18.67 7.25
C HIS A 85 -4.80 18.44 7.54
N PRO A 86 -5.55 19.46 7.99
CA PRO A 86 -6.95 19.32 8.42
C PRO A 86 -7.96 19.01 7.30
N GLU A 87 -7.49 18.73 6.08
CA GLU A 87 -8.32 18.58 4.88
C GLU A 87 -7.85 17.44 3.96
N ASP A 88 -6.88 16.64 4.44
CA ASP A 88 -6.40 15.44 3.77
C ASP A 88 -6.91 14.16 4.46
N GLY A 89 -7.19 13.13 3.69
CA GLY A 89 -7.50 11.79 4.19
C GLY A 89 -6.63 10.70 3.59
N THR A 90 -6.65 9.50 4.18
CA THR A 90 -5.93 8.34 3.65
C THR A 90 -6.90 7.20 3.37
N ALA A 91 -6.81 6.65 2.17
CA ALA A 91 -7.45 5.38 1.85
C ALA A 91 -6.41 4.27 1.75
N TYR A 92 -6.74 3.07 2.24
CA TYR A 92 -6.02 1.86 1.90
C TYR A 92 -6.93 0.94 1.11
N VAL A 93 -6.46 0.53 -0.07
CA VAL A 93 -7.18 -0.37 -0.95
C VAL A 93 -6.40 -1.67 -1.06
N GLN A 94 -7.04 -2.76 -0.67
CA GLN A 94 -6.50 -4.11 -0.91
C GLN A 94 -6.91 -4.57 -2.30
N VAL A 95 -5.92 -4.95 -3.11
CA VAL A 95 -6.11 -5.31 -4.51
C VAL A 95 -5.48 -6.67 -4.79
N VAL A 96 -6.15 -7.49 -5.61
CA VAL A 96 -5.55 -8.65 -6.27
C VAL A 96 -5.58 -8.41 -7.77
N GLN A 97 -4.45 -8.58 -8.44
CA GLN A 97 -4.34 -8.43 -9.89
C GLN A 97 -3.77 -9.69 -10.54
N TRP A 98 -4.21 -9.95 -11.76
CA TRP A 98 -3.66 -10.99 -12.63
C TRP A 98 -3.04 -10.30 -13.85
N PHE A 99 -1.80 -9.85 -13.68
CA PHE A 99 -1.06 -9.17 -14.72
C PHE A 99 -0.33 -10.17 -15.61
N LYS A 100 -0.59 -10.13 -16.94
CA LYS A 100 0.17 -10.96 -17.91
C LYS A 100 1.09 -10.08 -18.75
N ILE A 101 2.40 -10.18 -18.54
CA ILE A 101 3.37 -9.59 -19.46
C ILE A 101 3.24 -10.28 -20.83
N ARG A 102 3.08 -9.48 -21.89
CA ARG A 102 2.80 -9.90 -23.28
C ARG A 102 3.84 -10.90 -23.81
N LEU A 103 5.11 -10.66 -23.52
CA LEU A 103 6.23 -11.50 -23.97
C LEU A 103 6.65 -12.57 -22.95
N SER A 104 6.02 -12.64 -21.78
CA SER A 104 6.36 -13.63 -20.76
C SER A 104 5.79 -15.00 -21.12
N PRO A 105 6.58 -16.09 -21.01
CA PRO A 105 6.11 -17.45 -21.22
C PRO A 105 5.24 -17.96 -20.06
N PHE A 106 5.20 -17.25 -18.93
CA PHE A 106 4.52 -17.72 -17.73
C PHE A 106 3.04 -17.27 -17.71
N PRO A 107 2.12 -18.10 -17.21
CA PRO A 107 0.74 -17.66 -16.99
C PRO A 107 0.70 -16.57 -15.91
N ALA A 108 -0.32 -15.71 -15.98
CA ALA A 108 -0.57 -14.76 -14.89
C ALA A 108 -1.02 -15.53 -13.64
N VAL A 109 -0.43 -15.16 -12.51
CA VAL A 109 -0.79 -15.66 -11.17
C VAL A 109 -1.27 -14.47 -10.34
N PRO A 110 -2.10 -14.69 -9.29
CA PRO A 110 -2.58 -13.60 -8.47
C PRO A 110 -1.41 -12.91 -7.76
N ALA A 111 -1.30 -11.59 -7.93
CA ALA A 111 -0.42 -10.72 -7.17
C ALA A 111 -1.26 -9.82 -6.29
N ARG A 112 -0.99 -9.84 -4.98
CA ARG A 112 -1.66 -9.00 -3.97
C ARG A 112 -0.86 -7.73 -3.74
N LEU A 113 -1.56 -6.61 -3.59
CA LEU A 113 -0.97 -5.35 -3.15
C LEU A 113 -1.90 -4.59 -2.23
N THR A 114 -1.29 -3.74 -1.40
CA THR A 114 -2.00 -2.67 -0.69
C THR A 114 -1.64 -1.35 -1.35
N VAL A 115 -2.65 -0.61 -1.78
CA VAL A 115 -2.49 0.74 -2.33
C VAL A 115 -2.83 1.72 -1.23
N ARG A 116 -1.86 2.55 -0.82
CA ARG A 116 -2.10 3.69 0.05
C ARG A 116 -2.34 4.91 -0.83
N LEU A 117 -3.51 5.53 -0.67
CA LEU A 117 -3.86 6.77 -1.36
C LEU A 117 -3.91 7.89 -0.33
N THR A 118 -3.19 8.98 -0.59
CA THR A 118 -3.42 10.27 0.09
C THR A 118 -4.42 11.05 -0.76
N LEU A 119 -5.56 11.39 -0.16
CA LEU A 119 -6.61 12.14 -0.84
C LEU A 119 -6.62 13.58 -0.30
N ARG A 120 -6.62 14.55 -1.22
CA ARG A 120 -6.72 15.98 -0.93
C ARG A 120 -8.13 16.47 -1.22
N GLU A 121 -8.73 17.21 -0.30
CA GLU A 121 -10.02 17.87 -0.53
C GLU A 121 -9.84 19.18 -1.31
N GLU A 122 -10.58 19.32 -2.41
CA GLU A 122 -10.66 20.58 -3.17
C GLU A 122 -12.13 20.83 -3.53
N GLY A 123 -12.71 21.90 -2.98
CA GLY A 123 -14.09 22.28 -3.30
C GLY A 123 -15.15 21.24 -2.90
N GLY A 124 -14.94 20.54 -1.76
CA GLY A 124 -15.85 19.50 -1.27
C GLY A 124 -15.75 18.16 -1.99
N LEU A 125 -14.71 17.95 -2.80
CA LEU A 125 -14.42 16.70 -3.49
C LEU A 125 -13.01 16.22 -3.15
N TYR A 126 -12.87 14.91 -2.95
CA TYR A 126 -11.57 14.27 -2.75
C TYR A 126 -10.90 13.88 -4.07
N TYR A 127 -9.60 14.18 -4.19
CA TYR A 127 -8.74 13.84 -5.31
C TYR A 127 -7.51 13.07 -4.83
N ILE A 128 -7.01 12.13 -5.62
CA ILE A 128 -5.80 11.37 -5.32
C ILE A 128 -4.59 12.30 -5.53
N ALA A 129 -3.95 12.69 -4.43
CA ALA A 129 -2.75 13.50 -4.41
C ALA A 129 -1.48 12.64 -4.34
N SER A 130 -1.55 11.46 -3.75
CA SER A 130 -0.46 10.49 -3.76
C SER A 130 -1.00 9.07 -3.85
N GLN A 131 -0.34 8.24 -4.64
CA GLN A 131 -0.53 6.79 -4.66
C GLN A 131 0.78 6.08 -4.34
N GLU A 132 0.74 5.15 -3.40
CA GLU A 132 1.86 4.27 -3.05
C GLU A 132 1.40 2.81 -3.09
N ASP A 133 2.05 2.01 -3.93
CA ASP A 133 1.74 0.59 -4.10
C ASP A 133 2.73 -0.26 -3.30
N PHE A 134 2.20 -1.07 -2.38
CA PHE A 134 2.97 -1.99 -1.55
C PHE A 134 2.73 -3.43 -1.95
N TYR A 135 3.81 -4.11 -2.33
CA TYR A 135 3.79 -5.53 -2.65
C TYR A 135 4.66 -6.28 -1.65
N HIS A 136 4.19 -7.45 -1.25
CA HIS A 136 5.08 -8.43 -0.67
C HIS A 136 6.07 -8.92 -1.77
N PRO A 137 7.33 -9.26 -1.45
CA PRO A 137 8.31 -9.66 -2.47
C PRO A 137 7.84 -10.82 -3.38
N ALA A 138 7.09 -11.78 -2.82
CA ALA A 138 6.52 -12.87 -3.60
C ALA A 138 5.44 -12.40 -4.60
N ASP A 139 4.60 -11.44 -4.20
CA ASP A 139 3.57 -10.85 -5.07
C ASP A 139 4.20 -9.95 -6.15
N LEU A 140 5.30 -9.27 -5.84
CA LEU A 140 6.06 -8.55 -6.87
C LEU A 140 6.64 -9.53 -7.90
N ALA A 141 7.21 -10.65 -7.46
CA ALA A 141 7.69 -11.70 -8.36
C ALA A 141 6.57 -12.34 -9.19
N ALA A 142 5.36 -12.46 -8.64
CA ALA A 142 4.17 -12.94 -9.33
C ALA A 142 3.82 -12.11 -10.59
N LEU A 143 4.18 -10.83 -10.65
CA LEU A 143 3.98 -9.99 -11.84
C LEU A 143 4.95 -10.27 -12.98
N PHE A 144 6.20 -10.65 -12.66
CA PHE A 144 7.29 -10.70 -13.64
C PHE A 144 7.82 -12.11 -13.90
N VAL A 145 8.09 -12.87 -12.83
CA VAL A 145 8.76 -14.17 -12.88
C VAL A 145 8.12 -15.13 -11.86
N PRO A 146 6.88 -15.59 -12.06
CA PRO A 146 6.20 -16.47 -11.10
C PRO A 146 7.01 -17.69 -10.62
N PRO A 147 7.85 -18.35 -11.45
CA PRO A 147 8.62 -19.51 -11.00
C PRO A 147 9.61 -19.25 -9.85
N ILE A 148 10.01 -18.01 -9.56
CA ILE A 148 10.94 -17.73 -8.45
C ILE A 148 10.23 -17.59 -7.09
N ILE A 149 8.89 -17.56 -7.07
CA ILE A 149 8.11 -17.42 -5.83
C ILE A 149 8.52 -18.44 -4.75
N PRO A 150 8.68 -19.75 -5.05
CA PRO A 150 9.10 -20.72 -4.03
C PRO A 150 10.48 -20.42 -3.44
N LEU A 151 11.43 -19.92 -4.26
CA LEU A 151 12.76 -19.53 -3.78
C LEU A 151 12.69 -18.30 -2.86
N ILE A 152 11.87 -17.30 -3.21
CA ILE A 152 11.64 -16.13 -2.36
C ILE A 152 11.04 -16.56 -1.03
N THR A 153 10.01 -17.40 -1.05
CA THR A 153 9.35 -17.88 0.18
C THR A 153 10.30 -18.73 1.03
N LEU A 154 11.13 -19.57 0.41
CA LEU A 154 12.16 -20.33 1.11
C LEU A 154 13.20 -19.40 1.77
N ALA A 155 13.67 -18.38 1.04
CA ALA A 155 14.63 -17.42 1.57
C ALA A 155 14.04 -16.61 2.74
N LEU A 156 12.79 -16.16 2.63
CA LEU A 156 12.08 -15.47 3.71
C LEU A 156 11.89 -16.38 4.94
N SER A 157 11.56 -17.65 4.71
CA SER A 157 11.42 -18.64 5.79
C SER A 157 12.77 -18.89 6.49
N ALA A 158 13.84 -19.05 5.71
CA ALA A 158 15.20 -19.20 6.23
C ALA A 158 15.64 -17.97 7.03
N ALA A 159 15.35 -16.76 6.55
CA ALA A 159 15.62 -15.51 7.27
C ALA A 159 14.88 -15.46 8.61
N GLY A 160 13.63 -15.94 8.66
CA GLY A 160 12.87 -16.08 9.91
C GLY A 160 13.55 -17.05 10.90
N VAL A 161 14.04 -18.19 10.42
CA VAL A 161 14.80 -19.16 11.25
C VAL A 161 16.09 -18.54 11.77
N VAL A 162 16.89 -17.91 10.89
CA VAL A 162 18.15 -17.24 11.26
C VAL A 162 17.90 -16.14 12.28
N SER A 163 16.84 -15.34 12.11
CA SER A 163 16.47 -14.29 13.06
C SER A 163 16.16 -14.86 14.45
N ASN A 164 15.45 -15.99 14.53
CA ASN A 164 15.14 -16.66 15.79
C ASN A 164 16.38 -17.27 16.46
N VAL A 165 17.27 -17.91 15.69
CA VAL A 165 18.53 -18.44 16.21
C VAL A 165 19.42 -17.30 16.71
N GLY A 166 19.55 -16.24 15.92
CA GLY A 166 20.30 -15.04 16.29
C GLY A 166 19.77 -14.39 17.56
N ALA A 167 18.45 -14.23 17.69
CA ALA A 167 17.83 -13.69 18.89
C ALA A 167 18.13 -14.54 20.14
N ARG A 168 18.10 -15.87 20.04
CA ARG A 168 18.44 -16.76 21.16
C ARG A 168 19.91 -16.67 21.56
N VAL A 169 20.82 -16.65 20.57
CA VAL A 169 22.27 -16.50 20.83
C VAL A 169 22.56 -15.14 21.47
N ALA A 170 21.95 -14.06 20.96
CA ALA A 170 22.06 -12.72 21.52
C ALA A 170 21.53 -12.66 22.96
N ALA A 171 20.36 -13.25 23.23
CA ALA A 171 19.79 -13.33 24.57
C ALA A 171 20.68 -14.10 25.56
N LEU A 172 21.30 -15.21 25.13
CA LEU A 172 22.28 -15.94 25.95
C LEU A 172 23.53 -15.12 26.26
N ALA A 173 23.92 -14.23 25.34
CA ALA A 173 24.99 -13.26 25.55
C ALA A 173 24.55 -12.00 26.32
N GLY A 174 23.30 -11.95 26.80
CA GLY A 174 22.74 -10.85 27.59
C GLY A 174 22.13 -9.70 26.77
N PHE A 175 22.12 -9.79 25.44
CA PHE A 175 21.53 -8.76 24.57
C PHE A 175 20.03 -9.03 24.37
N TRP A 176 19.19 -8.04 24.69
CA TRP A 176 17.72 -8.10 24.49
C TRP A 176 17.07 -9.37 25.10
N ALA A 177 17.61 -9.82 26.24
CA ALA A 177 17.08 -10.95 26.98
C ALA A 177 15.77 -10.55 27.69
N VAL A 178 14.72 -11.34 27.49
CA VAL A 178 13.43 -11.16 28.17
C VAL A 178 13.44 -12.05 29.42
N ASP A 179 13.26 -11.47 30.61
CA ASP A 179 13.07 -12.26 31.83
C ASP A 179 11.82 -13.15 31.66
N PRO A 180 11.83 -14.43 32.07
CA PRO A 180 10.64 -15.29 32.04
C PRO A 180 9.40 -14.71 32.76
N LYS A 181 9.55 -13.68 33.60
CA LYS A 181 8.46 -12.91 34.22
C LYS A 181 8.03 -11.66 33.42
N GLY A 182 8.57 -11.46 32.22
CA GLY A 182 8.23 -10.35 31.32
C GLY A 182 8.91 -9.02 31.64
N LYS A 183 9.88 -8.98 32.55
CA LYS A 183 10.62 -7.75 32.86
C LYS A 183 11.80 -7.58 31.92
N SER A 184 11.88 -6.43 31.28
CA SER A 184 13.07 -6.06 30.51
C SER A 184 14.18 -5.55 31.45
N ALA A 185 15.44 -5.89 31.16
CA ALA A 185 16.58 -5.28 31.84
C ALA A 185 16.67 -3.80 31.40
N GLY A 186 15.99 -2.90 32.12
CA GLY A 186 15.95 -1.47 31.82
C GLY A 186 14.58 -0.80 31.92
N GLU A 187 13.53 -1.52 32.35
CA GLU A 187 12.19 -0.93 32.54
C GLU A 187 12.18 0.03 33.74
N HIS A 188 12.49 1.30 33.49
CA HIS A 188 11.90 2.39 34.26
C HIS A 188 10.40 2.36 33.96
N VAL A 189 9.65 1.77 34.88
CA VAL A 189 8.19 1.78 34.91
C VAL A 189 7.74 3.23 34.72
N LEU A 190 7.11 3.52 33.59
CA LEU A 190 6.33 4.74 33.45
C LEU A 190 5.18 4.61 34.46
N ASP A 191 5.33 5.32 35.58
CA ASP A 191 4.38 5.29 36.68
C ASP A 191 2.95 5.49 36.16
N ALA A 192 2.10 4.52 36.51
CA ALA A 192 0.67 4.58 36.35
C ALA A 192 0.12 5.76 37.19
N LYS A 193 0.11 6.95 36.59
CA LYS A 193 -0.54 8.16 37.14
C LYS A 193 -1.56 8.79 36.19
N TYR A 194 -2.02 8.06 35.17
CA TYR A 194 -2.99 8.59 34.20
C TYR A 194 -4.36 7.90 34.20
N VAL A 195 -4.64 7.01 35.16
CA VAL A 195 -5.95 6.33 35.26
C VAL A 195 -6.46 6.39 36.70
N ASP A 196 -6.58 7.58 37.25
CA ASP A 196 -7.50 7.83 38.37
C ASP A 196 -7.80 9.33 38.46
N GLY A 197 -8.86 9.79 37.80
CA GLY A 197 -9.16 11.22 37.72
C GLY A 197 -10.32 11.60 36.81
N ALA A 198 -11.33 10.75 36.66
CA ALA A 198 -12.62 11.16 36.12
C ALA A 198 -13.74 10.47 36.90
N GLY A 199 -13.72 10.71 38.22
CA GLY A 199 -14.86 10.46 39.10
C GLY A 199 -15.98 11.43 38.72
N VAL A 200 -17.05 10.84 38.20
CA VAL A 200 -18.35 11.46 37.95
C VAL A 200 -18.89 12.10 39.23
N ASN A 201 -19.18 13.40 39.17
CA ASN A 201 -20.09 14.17 40.03
C ASN A 201 -20.69 15.23 39.08
N GLY A 202 -21.98 15.51 38.94
CA GLY A 202 -23.17 15.27 39.75
C GLY A 202 -24.05 16.52 39.57
N TYR A 203 -25.35 16.29 39.28
CA TYR A 203 -26.46 17.24 39.02
C TYR A 203 -26.61 17.78 37.59
#